data_AF-A0A139D1X7-F1
#
_entry.id   AF-A0A139D1X7-F1
#
_cell.length_a   1.000
_cell.length_b   1.000
_cell.length_c   1.000
_cell.angle_alpha   90.00
_cell.angle_beta   90.00
_cell.angle_gamma   90.00
#
_symmetry.space_group_name_H-M   'P 1'
#
loop_
_entity.id
_entity.type
_entity.pdbx_description
1 polymer ?
#
loop_
_entity_poly.entity_id
_entity_poly.type
_entity_poly.pdbx_seq_one_letter_code
_entity_poly.pdbx_strand_id
1 'polypeptide(L)'
;VANRDASRQRDADGTLPRVSSLKPSSADGKVAQSCIKLGWFDNQESAETFAGRHDLAYRLVSEERTLPPLNWVLIPPQPETAAYNQLAELRASGMEAWLVTQGEYRNAISLGLFESDTAAQMVAAEKKQENLDVVLAKFTRNRIGYALVFGVESEAKRLQPQAVEAEFGKKFEIFESVPCKGIATPKKTP
;
A
#
# COMPACT_ATOMS: atom_id res chain seq x y z
N VAL A 1 -57.62 -43.39 -9.23
CA VAL A 1 -57.50 -42.27 -10.18
C VAL A 1 -56.33 -41.42 -9.73
N ALA A 2 -55.30 -41.34 -10.57
CA ALA A 2 -54.05 -40.65 -10.29
C ALA A 2 -54.29 -39.14 -10.14
N ASN A 3 -53.55 -38.48 -9.25
CA ASN A 3 -53.26 -37.06 -9.41
C ASN A 3 -51.80 -36.76 -9.08
N ARG A 4 -51.11 -36.29 -10.11
CA ARG A 4 -49.81 -35.64 -10.13
C ARG A 4 -49.98 -34.24 -9.54
N ASP A 5 -49.02 -33.76 -8.75
CA ASP A 5 -48.35 -32.51 -9.10
C ASP A 5 -47.02 -32.34 -8.36
N ALA A 6 -45.97 -32.27 -9.17
CA ALA A 6 -44.68 -31.67 -8.87
C ALA A 6 -44.91 -30.14 -8.80
N SER A 7 -44.19 -29.33 -8.03
CA SER A 7 -42.76 -29.10 -8.15
C SER A 7 -42.33 -28.18 -7.00
N ARG A 8 -41.30 -28.58 -6.26
CA ARG A 8 -40.60 -27.72 -5.30
C ARG A 8 -39.37 -27.18 -6.02
N GLN A 9 -39.50 -26.04 -6.69
CA GLN A 9 -38.35 -25.33 -7.26
C GLN A 9 -37.54 -24.69 -6.13
N ARG A 10 -36.40 -25.31 -5.83
CA ARG A 10 -35.25 -24.67 -5.20
C ARG A 10 -34.32 -24.26 -6.34
N ASP A 11 -34.50 -23.06 -6.86
CA ASP A 11 -33.53 -22.47 -7.76
C ASP A 11 -32.50 -21.71 -6.90
N ALA A 12 -31.44 -22.43 -6.57
CA ALA A 12 -30.17 -21.81 -6.22
C ALA A 12 -29.52 -21.36 -7.53
N ASP A 13 -29.74 -20.11 -7.92
CA ASP A 13 -28.93 -19.45 -8.95
C ASP A 13 -28.14 -18.30 -8.32
N GLY A 14 -27.14 -18.69 -7.53
CA GLY A 14 -26.06 -17.81 -7.09
C GLY A 14 -25.09 -17.57 -8.23
N THR A 15 -25.55 -17.03 -9.35
CA THR A 15 -24.67 -16.53 -10.41
C THR A 15 -24.18 -15.15 -10.00
N LEU A 16 -23.03 -15.11 -9.33
CA LEU A 16 -22.24 -13.89 -9.25
C LEU A 16 -21.91 -13.44 -10.69
N PRO A 17 -22.08 -12.16 -11.05
CA PRO A 17 -21.79 -11.70 -12.40
C PRO A 17 -20.33 -12.01 -12.75
N ARG A 18 -20.15 -12.88 -13.76
CA ARG A 18 -18.84 -13.20 -14.33
C ARG A 18 -18.23 -11.93 -14.91
N VAL A 19 -17.05 -11.56 -14.41
CA VAL A 19 -16.26 -10.38 -14.78
C VAL A 19 -15.59 -10.54 -16.16
N SER A 20 -16.22 -11.28 -17.09
CA SER A 20 -15.69 -11.57 -18.44
C SER A 20 -15.60 -10.34 -19.36
N SER A 21 -15.62 -9.13 -18.81
CA SER A 21 -15.65 -7.86 -19.54
C SER A 21 -14.74 -6.79 -18.96
N LEU A 22 -13.83 -7.13 -18.02
CA LEU A 22 -12.67 -6.27 -17.75
C LEU A 22 -11.65 -6.40 -18.88
N LYS A 23 -12.09 -6.17 -20.11
CA LYS A 23 -11.18 -6.05 -21.24
C LYS A 23 -10.57 -4.64 -21.13
N PRO A 24 -9.24 -4.50 -20.99
CA PRO A 24 -8.63 -3.20 -21.23
C PRO A 24 -9.09 -2.75 -22.62
N SER A 25 -9.56 -1.51 -22.72
CA SER A 25 -10.06 -0.95 -23.98
C SER A 25 -8.97 -1.13 -25.04
N SER A 26 -9.19 -2.07 -25.94
CA SER A 26 -8.32 -2.31 -27.08
C SER A 26 -8.60 -1.20 -28.10
N ALA A 27 -7.62 -0.95 -28.96
CA ALA A 27 -7.46 0.25 -29.82
C ALA A 27 -8.60 0.64 -30.79
N ASP A 28 -9.79 0.05 -30.69
CA ASP A 28 -10.95 0.32 -31.53
C ASP A 28 -12.03 1.11 -30.79
N GLY A 29 -11.74 2.39 -30.56
CA GLY A 29 -12.73 3.47 -30.66
C GLY A 29 -13.88 3.56 -29.64
N LYS A 30 -13.95 2.73 -28.59
CA LYS A 30 -14.87 2.99 -27.47
C LYS A 30 -14.21 3.90 -26.44
N VAL A 31 -14.83 5.07 -26.21
CA VAL A 31 -14.39 6.01 -25.17
C VAL A 31 -14.49 5.30 -23.82
N ALA A 32 -13.36 5.14 -23.12
CA ALA A 32 -13.35 4.64 -21.75
C ALA A 32 -14.35 5.44 -20.90
N GLN A 33 -15.41 4.79 -20.42
CA GLN A 33 -16.49 5.45 -19.67
C GLN A 33 -16.09 5.72 -18.21
N SER A 34 -15.05 5.03 -17.70
CA SER A 34 -14.43 5.28 -16.40
C SER A 34 -12.97 4.81 -16.37
N CYS A 35 -12.18 5.32 -15.43
CA CYS A 35 -10.77 4.95 -15.29
C CYS A 35 -10.49 4.37 -13.91
N ILE A 36 -9.65 3.35 -13.89
CA ILE A 36 -9.21 2.68 -12.67
C ILE A 36 -7.79 3.11 -12.41
N LYS A 37 -7.51 3.45 -11.15
CA LYS A 37 -6.17 3.58 -10.60
C LYS A 37 -5.83 2.33 -9.80
N LEU A 38 -4.76 1.66 -10.20
CA LEU A 38 -4.30 0.39 -9.67
C LEU A 38 -2.85 0.51 -9.16
N GLY A 39 -2.63 0.17 -7.90
CA GLY A 39 -1.32 0.22 -7.25
C GLY A 39 -1.33 -0.59 -5.95
N TRP A 40 -0.31 -0.56 -5.10
CA TRP A 40 0.94 0.16 -5.19
C TRP A 40 2.03 -0.72 -5.80
N PHE A 41 2.90 -0.09 -6.57
CA PHE A 41 4.14 -0.67 -7.07
C PHE A 41 5.31 0.05 -6.41
N ASP A 42 6.28 -0.70 -5.90
CA ASP A 42 7.43 -0.14 -5.17
C ASP A 42 8.36 0.67 -6.07
N ASN A 43 8.38 0.36 -7.36
CA ASN A 43 9.16 1.09 -8.37
C ASN A 43 8.42 1.11 -9.72
N GLN A 44 8.82 2.04 -10.57
CA GLN A 44 8.28 2.23 -11.91
C GLN A 44 8.37 0.96 -12.76
N GLU A 45 9.53 0.30 -12.80
CA GLU A 45 9.77 -0.90 -13.61
C GLU A 45 8.78 -2.03 -13.29
N SER A 46 8.44 -2.22 -12.01
CA SER A 46 7.47 -3.23 -11.60
C SER A 46 6.04 -2.90 -12.06
N ALA A 47 5.68 -1.62 -12.11
CA ALA A 47 4.40 -1.17 -12.64
C ALA A 47 4.35 -1.36 -14.17
N GLU A 48 5.41 -0.98 -14.88
CA GLU A 48 5.50 -1.12 -16.35
C GLU A 48 5.52 -2.59 -16.77
N THR A 49 6.27 -3.44 -16.07
CA THR A 49 6.32 -4.90 -16.31
C THR A 49 4.94 -5.53 -16.11
N PHE A 50 4.23 -5.11 -15.06
CA PHE A 50 2.86 -5.56 -14.82
C PHE A 50 1.94 -5.12 -15.97
N ALA A 51 2.01 -3.85 -16.37
CA ALA A 51 1.19 -3.33 -17.45
C ALA A 51 1.45 -4.03 -18.78
N GLY A 52 2.72 -4.29 -19.11
CA GLY A 52 3.12 -5.01 -20.34
C GLY A 52 2.67 -6.47 -20.35
N ARG A 53 2.71 -7.15 -19.19
CA ARG A 53 2.20 -8.54 -19.06
C ARG A 53 0.70 -8.62 -19.35
N HIS A 54 -0.05 -7.57 -19.03
CA HIS A 54 -1.50 -7.52 -19.17
C HIS A 54 -1.97 -6.69 -20.36
N ASP A 55 -1.06 -6.28 -21.25
CA ASP A 55 -1.32 -5.47 -22.45
C ASP A 55 -2.22 -4.25 -22.16
N LEU A 56 -1.96 -3.57 -21.04
CA LEU A 56 -2.75 -2.43 -20.61
C LEU A 56 -2.30 -1.17 -21.36
N ALA A 57 -3.26 -0.38 -21.86
CA ALA A 57 -3.01 1.02 -22.21
C ALA A 57 -3.14 1.88 -20.95
N TYR A 58 -2.02 2.39 -20.41
CA TYR A 58 -1.98 3.03 -19.10
C TYR A 58 -1.27 4.39 -19.12
N ARG A 59 -1.49 5.13 -18.04
CA ARG A 59 -0.67 6.24 -17.60
C ARG A 59 -0.07 5.90 -16.25
N LEU A 60 1.25 6.04 -16.13
CA LEU A 60 1.94 5.89 -14.86
C LEU A 60 1.76 7.16 -14.02
N VAL A 61 1.43 6.99 -12.74
CA VAL A 61 1.47 8.05 -11.74
C VAL A 61 2.45 7.67 -10.64
N SER A 62 3.23 8.65 -10.22
CA SER A 62 4.03 8.60 -9.00
C SER A 62 3.36 9.47 -7.95
N GLU A 63 3.15 8.93 -6.76
CA GLU A 63 2.54 9.65 -5.65
C GLU A 63 3.36 9.43 -4.39
N GLU A 64 3.34 10.42 -3.50
CA GLU A 64 3.87 10.27 -2.16
C GLU A 64 2.73 9.83 -1.23
N ARG A 65 2.97 8.77 -0.46
CA ARG A 65 2.00 8.29 0.52
C ARG A 65 2.61 8.26 1.91
N THR A 66 1.88 8.83 2.85
CA THR A 66 2.10 8.64 4.27
C THR A 66 1.72 7.21 4.64
N LEU A 67 2.72 6.44 5.07
CA LEU A 67 2.53 5.16 5.71
C LEU A 67 2.12 5.35 7.16
N PRO A 68 1.47 4.34 7.78
CA PRO A 68 1.30 4.32 9.23
C PRO A 68 2.65 4.61 9.91
N PRO A 69 2.70 5.54 10.86
CA PRO A 69 3.94 5.88 11.53
C PRO A 69 4.46 4.67 12.30
N LEU A 70 5.79 4.54 12.38
CA LEU A 70 6.40 3.58 13.28
C LEU A 70 6.42 4.12 14.70
N ASN A 71 6.48 3.21 15.65
CA ASN A 71 6.67 3.48 17.06
C ASN A 71 8.16 3.48 17.34
N TRP A 72 8.69 4.62 17.75
CA TRP A 72 10.11 4.82 17.94
C TRP A 72 10.45 4.84 19.42
N VAL A 73 11.31 3.92 19.84
CA VAL A 73 11.85 3.87 21.19
C VAL A 73 13.17 4.63 21.20
N LEU A 74 13.24 5.68 22.03
CA LEU A 74 14.34 6.63 22.04
C LEU A 74 14.79 6.94 23.46
N ILE A 75 16.09 7.17 23.64
CA ILE A 75 16.59 8.05 24.71
C ILE A 75 16.53 9.48 24.17
N PRO A 76 15.92 10.45 24.90
CA PRO A 76 15.70 11.81 24.42
C PRO A 76 16.97 12.52 23.91
N PRO A 77 16.82 13.55 23.06
CA PRO A 77 17.93 14.41 22.66
C PRO A 77 18.73 14.96 23.83
N GLN A 78 20.05 14.89 23.72
CA GLN A 78 20.98 15.42 24.72
C GLN A 78 22.14 16.18 24.06
N PRO A 79 22.98 16.90 24.84
CA PRO A 79 24.17 17.52 24.28
C PRO A 79 25.00 16.50 23.50
N GLU A 80 25.52 16.91 22.35
CA GLU A 80 26.12 16.01 21.36
C GLU A 80 27.21 15.10 21.96
N THR A 81 28.10 15.67 22.78
CA THR A 81 29.15 14.91 23.47
C THR A 81 28.58 13.87 24.44
N ALA A 82 27.52 14.21 25.18
CA ALA A 82 26.83 13.27 26.05
C ALA A 82 26.16 12.14 25.24
N ALA A 83 25.55 12.46 24.09
CA ALA A 83 24.91 11.49 23.20
C ALA A 83 25.92 10.46 22.67
N TYR A 84 27.09 10.92 22.23
CA TYR A 84 28.17 10.03 21.78
C TYR A 84 28.70 9.14 22.91
N ASN A 85 28.94 9.70 24.10
CA ASN A 85 29.44 8.93 25.23
C ASN A 85 28.45 7.85 25.66
N GLN A 86 27.17 8.21 25.84
CA GLN A 86 26.15 7.25 26.23
C GLN A 86 25.93 6.18 25.15
N LEU A 87 25.97 6.55 23.85
CA LEU A 87 25.91 5.57 22.77
C LEU A 87 27.07 4.57 22.82
N ALA A 88 28.29 5.03 23.14
CA ALA A 88 29.44 4.16 23.28
C ALA A 88 29.28 3.19 24.47
N GLU A 89 28.79 3.68 25.61
CA GLU A 89 28.49 2.85 26.78
C GLU A 89 27.44 1.78 26.50
N LEU A 90 26.34 2.14 25.82
CA LEU A 90 25.28 1.20 25.43
C LEU A 90 25.80 0.13 24.47
N ARG A 91 26.64 0.51 23.49
CA ARG A 91 27.23 -0.48 22.57
C ARG A 91 28.23 -1.39 23.27
N ALA A 92 28.99 -0.85 24.22
CA ALA A 92 29.92 -1.64 25.03
C ALA A 92 29.19 -2.66 25.92
N SER A 93 27.95 -2.38 26.34
CA SER A 93 27.10 -3.35 27.04
C SER A 93 26.36 -4.33 26.12
N GLY A 94 26.60 -4.27 24.81
CA GLY A 94 26.02 -5.17 23.81
C GLY A 94 24.65 -4.72 23.27
N MET A 95 24.21 -3.50 23.58
CA MET A 95 22.94 -2.98 23.07
C MET A 95 23.05 -2.45 21.64
N GLU A 96 22.10 -2.84 20.79
CA GLU A 96 21.96 -2.28 19.44
C GLU A 96 21.30 -0.90 19.50
N ALA A 97 22.14 0.14 19.51
CA ALA A 97 21.71 1.53 19.57
C ALA A 97 22.32 2.39 18.45
N TRP A 98 21.61 3.44 18.05
CA TRP A 98 21.99 4.34 16.95
C TRP A 98 21.75 5.81 17.29
N LEU A 99 22.67 6.70 16.88
CA LEU A 99 22.49 8.14 17.05
C LEU A 99 21.57 8.71 15.96
N VAL A 100 20.61 9.52 16.35
CA VAL A 100 19.80 10.31 15.42
C VAL A 100 20.55 11.57 15.02
N THR A 101 20.84 11.74 13.73
CA THR A 101 21.73 12.81 13.25
C THR A 101 21.02 14.08 12.81
N GLN A 102 19.72 14.01 12.53
CA GLN A 102 18.94 15.10 11.92
C GLN A 102 17.51 15.14 12.44
N GLY A 103 16.83 16.26 12.18
CA GLY A 103 15.43 16.47 12.55
C GLY A 103 15.23 16.86 14.01
N GLU A 104 13.97 16.82 14.46
CA GLU A 104 13.56 17.19 15.82
C GLU A 104 14.23 16.34 16.90
N TYR A 105 14.50 15.07 16.60
CA TYR A 105 15.16 14.13 17.50
C TYR A 105 16.69 14.10 17.33
N ARG A 106 17.32 15.10 16.70
CA ARG A 106 18.79 15.15 16.59
C ARG A 106 19.44 14.98 17.97
N ASN A 107 20.48 14.16 18.04
CA ASN A 107 21.20 13.73 19.25
C ASN A 107 20.41 12.83 20.21
N ALA A 108 19.23 12.34 19.83
CA ALA A 108 18.60 11.24 20.52
C ALA A 108 19.31 9.91 20.20
N ILE A 109 19.14 8.91 21.06
CA ILE A 109 19.64 7.55 20.82
C ILE A 109 18.45 6.63 20.54
N SER A 110 18.37 6.14 19.30
CA SER A 110 17.39 5.15 18.86
C SER A 110 17.71 3.77 19.41
N LEU A 111 16.73 3.19 20.10
CA LEU A 111 16.75 1.81 20.60
C LEU A 111 15.89 0.87 19.75
N GLY A 112 15.17 1.39 18.75
CA GLY A 112 14.44 0.59 17.78
C GLY A 112 13.20 1.28 17.21
N LEU A 113 12.83 0.88 15.99
CA LEU A 113 11.61 1.29 15.29
C LEU A 113 10.69 0.08 15.13
N PHE A 114 9.43 0.20 15.54
CA PHE A 114 8.50 -0.91 15.61
C PHE A 114 7.19 -0.59 14.89
N GLU A 115 6.67 -1.53 14.09
CA GLU A 115 5.34 -1.39 13.50
C GLU A 115 4.24 -1.53 14.56
N SER A 116 4.44 -2.42 15.54
CA SER A 116 3.50 -2.65 16.63
C SER A 116 3.74 -1.67 17.79
N ASP A 117 2.67 -0.98 18.18
CA ASP A 117 2.68 -0.08 19.34
C ASP A 117 2.93 -0.86 20.64
N THR A 118 2.30 -2.03 20.79
CA THR A 118 2.50 -2.92 21.94
C THR A 118 3.95 -3.40 22.04
N ALA A 119 4.59 -3.76 20.93
CA ALA A 119 5.99 -4.19 20.95
C ALA A 119 6.92 -3.05 21.41
N ALA A 120 6.70 -1.84 20.89
CA ALA A 120 7.47 -0.67 21.32
C ALA A 120 7.26 -0.36 22.82
N GLN A 121 6.03 -0.48 23.32
CA GLN A 121 5.74 -0.29 24.74
C GLN A 121 6.46 -1.32 25.62
N MET A 122 6.48 -2.59 25.22
CA MET A 122 7.18 -3.64 25.96
C MET A 122 8.69 -3.35 26.03
N VAL A 123 9.31 -3.02 24.90
CA VAL A 123 10.74 -2.66 24.86
C VAL A 123 11.00 -1.41 25.69
N ALA A 124 10.17 -0.37 25.59
CA ALA A 124 10.34 0.83 26.39
C ALA A 124 10.22 0.55 27.90
N ALA A 125 9.32 -0.35 28.32
CA ALA A 125 9.18 -0.75 29.71
C ALA A 125 10.40 -1.54 30.21
N GLU A 126 10.89 -2.49 29.42
CA GLU A 126 12.12 -3.25 29.71
C GLU A 126 13.31 -2.30 29.89
N LYS A 127 13.52 -1.36 28.97
CA LYS A 127 14.64 -0.40 29.05
C LYS A 127 14.52 0.58 30.20
N LYS A 128 13.30 0.94 30.61
CA LYS A 128 13.09 1.71 31.85
C LYS A 128 13.46 0.92 33.11
N GLN A 129 13.22 -0.40 33.13
CA GLN A 129 13.65 -1.26 34.24
C GLN A 129 15.18 -1.38 34.31
N GLU A 130 15.87 -1.23 33.18
CA GLU A 130 17.32 -1.11 33.08
C GLU A 130 17.85 0.30 33.45
N ASN A 131 17.01 1.18 34.01
CA ASN A 131 17.31 2.58 34.36
C ASN A 131 17.68 3.49 33.17
N LEU A 132 17.21 3.16 31.96
CA LEU A 132 17.34 4.07 30.82
C LEU A 132 16.16 5.04 30.77
N ASP A 133 16.44 6.32 30.54
CA ASP A 133 15.41 7.33 30.27
C ASP A 133 14.90 7.17 28.84
N VAL A 134 13.74 6.52 28.70
CA VAL A 134 13.19 6.13 27.40
C VAL A 134 11.83 6.77 27.16
N VAL A 135 11.67 7.33 25.96
CA VAL A 135 10.43 7.91 25.45
C VAL A 135 9.96 7.19 24.19
N LEU A 136 8.65 7.23 23.96
CA LEU A 136 8.02 6.75 22.75
C LEU A 136 7.66 7.94 21.87
N ALA A 137 8.10 7.90 20.62
CA ALA A 137 7.75 8.86 19.58
C ALA A 137 7.08 8.16 18.39
N LYS A 138 6.42 8.95 17.54
CA LYS A 138 5.90 8.47 16.25
C LYS A 138 6.86 8.91 15.14
N PHE A 139 7.38 7.95 14.38
CA PHE A 139 8.21 8.21 13.22
C PHE A 139 7.36 8.16 11.96
N THR A 140 7.06 9.34 11.40
CA THR A 140 6.29 9.45 10.16
C THR A 140 7.08 8.90 9.00
N ARG A 141 6.43 8.07 8.19
CA ARG A 141 7.03 7.47 7.00
C ARG A 141 6.30 7.99 5.77
N ASN A 142 7.05 8.52 4.83
CA ASN A 142 6.55 8.75 3.49
C ASN A 142 7.30 7.83 2.53
N ARG A 143 6.57 7.22 1.59
CA ARG A 143 7.19 6.53 0.46
C ARG A 143 6.64 7.11 -0.84
N ILE A 144 7.52 7.25 -1.82
CA ILE A 144 7.12 7.43 -3.21
C ILE A 144 6.76 6.05 -3.75
N GLY A 145 5.78 5.98 -4.61
CA GLY A 145 5.57 4.80 -5.41
C GLY A 145 4.46 5.00 -6.42
N TYR A 146 4.17 3.89 -7.10
CA TYR A 146 3.67 3.98 -8.45
C TYR A 146 2.31 3.32 -8.58
N ALA A 147 1.44 3.94 -9.37
CA ALA A 147 0.15 3.40 -9.75
C ALA A 147 -0.07 3.53 -11.26
N LEU A 148 -0.81 2.59 -11.81
CA LEU A 148 -1.24 2.56 -13.20
C LEU A 148 -2.66 3.11 -13.26
N VAL A 149 -2.91 4.06 -14.15
CA VAL A 149 -4.25 4.56 -14.46
C VAL A 149 -4.62 4.13 -15.86
N PHE A 150 -5.66 3.32 -16.02
CA PHE A 150 -6.12 2.84 -17.33
C PHE A 150 -7.64 2.91 -17.46
N GLY A 151 -8.11 3.02 -18.71
CA GLY A 151 -9.53 3.11 -19.03
C GLY A 151 -10.19 1.74 -19.08
N VAL A 152 -11.45 1.67 -18.64
CA VAL A 152 -12.28 0.48 -18.75
C VAL A 152 -13.58 0.76 -19.49
N GLU A 153 -13.94 -0.17 -20.38
CA GLU A 153 -15.21 -0.19 -21.11
C GLU A 153 -16.25 -0.94 -20.29
N SER A 154 -16.81 -0.32 -19.26
CA SER A 154 -17.96 -0.93 -18.60
C SER A 154 -18.99 0.10 -18.12
N GLU A 155 -20.26 -0.16 -18.42
CA GLU A 155 -21.42 0.40 -17.74
C GLU A 155 -21.56 -0.07 -16.27
N ALA A 156 -20.61 -0.86 -15.74
CA ALA A 156 -20.73 -1.49 -14.44
C ALA A 156 -20.61 -0.45 -13.31
N LYS A 157 -21.72 -0.21 -12.62
CA LYS A 157 -21.74 0.29 -11.24
C LYS A 157 -20.63 -0.40 -10.44
N ARG A 158 -19.60 0.37 -10.08
CA ARG A 158 -18.56 0.05 -9.09
C ARG A 158 -17.93 -1.33 -9.28
N LEU A 159 -16.91 -1.39 -10.13
CA LEU A 159 -15.92 -2.45 -10.08
C LEU A 159 -15.46 -2.67 -8.63
N GLN A 160 -15.45 -3.92 -8.20
CA GLN A 160 -15.11 -4.29 -6.83
C GLN A 160 -13.63 -4.69 -6.76
N PRO A 161 -12.92 -4.35 -5.67
CA PRO A 161 -11.51 -4.74 -5.50
C PRO A 161 -11.28 -6.23 -5.74
N GLN A 162 -12.15 -7.10 -5.20
CA GLN A 162 -11.99 -8.56 -5.27
C GLN A 162 -12.08 -9.09 -6.70
N ALA A 163 -12.88 -8.45 -7.57
CA ALA A 163 -13.00 -8.82 -8.97
C ALA A 163 -11.70 -8.50 -9.73
N VAL A 164 -11.08 -7.37 -9.42
CA VAL A 164 -9.81 -6.93 -10.00
C VAL A 164 -8.64 -7.78 -9.49
N GLU A 165 -8.64 -8.11 -8.20
CA GLU A 165 -7.63 -9.00 -7.61
C GLU A 165 -7.69 -10.41 -8.23
N ALA A 166 -8.90 -10.92 -8.49
CA ALA A 166 -9.09 -12.21 -9.14
C ALA A 166 -8.61 -12.21 -10.60
N GLU A 167 -8.89 -11.14 -11.36
CA GLU A 167 -8.47 -11.00 -12.75
C GLU A 167 -6.94 -10.95 -12.90
N PHE A 168 -6.28 -10.18 -12.03
CA PHE A 168 -4.83 -9.97 -12.11
C PHE A 168 -4.01 -10.90 -11.21
N GLY A 169 -4.66 -11.74 -10.40
CA GLY A 169 -4.00 -12.70 -9.50
C GLY A 169 -3.14 -12.05 -8.41
N LYS A 170 -3.40 -10.78 -8.06
CA LYS A 170 -2.62 -10.00 -7.09
C LYS A 170 -3.53 -9.08 -6.29
N LYS A 171 -3.22 -8.90 -5.00
CA LYS A 171 -3.82 -7.87 -4.16
C LYS A 171 -3.21 -6.51 -4.41
N PHE A 172 -4.06 -5.51 -4.55
CA PHE A 172 -3.66 -4.13 -4.82
C PHE A 172 -3.96 -3.28 -3.60
N GLU A 173 -2.95 -2.55 -3.12
CA GLU A 173 -3.12 -1.58 -2.05
C GLU A 173 -3.97 -0.37 -2.47
N ILE A 174 -3.99 -0.05 -3.77
CA ILE A 174 -4.80 1.02 -4.34
C ILE A 174 -5.71 0.42 -5.41
N PHE A 175 -6.99 0.64 -5.20
CA PHE A 175 -8.04 0.41 -6.18
C PHE A 175 -9.06 1.54 -6.07
N GLU A 176 -9.03 2.45 -7.04
CA GLU A 176 -9.90 3.63 -7.04
C GLU A 176 -10.46 3.90 -8.44
N SER A 177 -11.73 4.31 -8.51
CA SER A 177 -12.31 4.90 -9.71
C SER A 177 -11.91 6.37 -9.78
N VAL A 178 -11.16 6.75 -10.81
CA VAL A 178 -10.65 8.11 -11.02
C VAL A 178 -11.15 8.69 -12.36
N PRO A 179 -11.17 10.02 -12.53
CA PRO A 179 -11.47 10.64 -13.82
C PRO A 179 -10.40 10.31 -14.87
N CYS A 180 -10.80 10.11 -16.13
CA CYS A 180 -9.93 9.72 -17.24
C CYS A 180 -9.05 10.85 -17.83
N LYS A 181 -8.45 11.71 -16.99
CA LYS A 181 -7.62 12.82 -17.49
C LYS A 181 -6.27 12.30 -18.03
N GLY A 182 -6.01 12.53 -19.31
CA GLY A 182 -4.69 12.35 -19.93
C GLY A 182 -4.26 10.90 -20.20
N ILE A 183 -5.18 9.96 -20.36
CA ILE A 183 -4.84 8.64 -20.90
C ILE A 183 -4.66 8.78 -22.41
N ALA A 184 -3.52 8.32 -22.93
CA ALA A 184 -3.25 8.38 -24.36
C ALA A 184 -4.33 7.59 -25.11
N THR A 185 -5.22 8.29 -25.81
CA THR A 185 -6.03 7.66 -26.85
C THR A 185 -5.09 7.17 -27.95
N PRO A 186 -5.17 5.90 -28.37
CA PRO A 186 -4.31 5.39 -29.42
C PRO A 186 -4.45 6.26 -30.67
N LYS A 187 -3.30 6.70 -31.19
CA LYS A 187 -3.19 7.53 -32.39
C LYS A 187 -3.82 6.76 -33.55
N LYS A 188 -4.94 7.25 -34.08
CA LYS A 188 -5.45 6.82 -35.39
C LYS A 188 -4.37 7.09 -36.43
N THR A 189 -3.72 6.05 -36.92
CA THR A 189 -2.91 6.15 -38.14
C THR A 189 -3.88 6.18 -39.32
N PRO A 190 -3.78 7.19 -40.22
CA PRO A 190 -4.67 7.33 -41.38
C PRO A 190 -4.50 6.22 -42.41
#